data_AF-A0A947DR47-F1
#
_entry.id   AF-A0A947DR47-F1
#
_cell.length_a   1.000
_cell.length_b   1.000
_cell.length_c   1.000
_cell.angle_alpha   90.00
_cell.angle_beta   90.00
_cell.angle_gamma   90.00
#
_symmetry.space_group_name_H-M   'P 1'
#
loop_
_entity.id
_entity.type
_entity.pdbx_description
1 polymer ?
#
loop_
_entity_poly.entity_id
_entity_poly.type
_entity_poly.pdbx_seq_one_letter_code
_entity_poly.pdbx_strand_id
1 'polypeptide(L)' 'MVQSHGQPEPEIVQTFVEAGYKEIDLLYIVLAISVKTLRNFSNHLFSTPVDDRFSAYKIA' A
#
# COMPACT_ATOMS: atom_id res chain seq x y z
N MET A 1 -1.32 -8.79 2.77
CA MET A 1 -2.45 -8.08 2.13
C MET A 1 -2.26 -7.90 0.63
N VAL A 2 -1.25 -7.17 0.11
CA VAL A 2 -1.07 -7.03 -1.37
C VAL A 2 -0.78 -8.37 -2.04
N GLN A 3 0.27 -9.08 -1.61
CA GLN A 3 0.65 -10.39 -2.15
C GLN A 3 -0.38 -11.48 -1.86
N SER A 4 -1.05 -11.38 -0.71
CA SER A 4 -2.07 -12.34 -0.29
C SER A 4 -3.48 -11.98 -0.77
N HIS A 5 -3.62 -10.96 -1.62
CA HIS A 5 -4.91 -10.52 -2.17
C HIS A 5 -6.03 -10.31 -1.13
N GLY A 6 -5.68 -9.75 0.03
CA GLY A 6 -6.63 -9.51 1.12
C GLY A 6 -6.88 -10.71 2.05
N GLN A 7 -6.18 -11.82 1.87
CA GLN A 7 -6.28 -13.03 2.70
C GLN A 7 -4.97 -13.26 3.47
N PRO A 8 -4.62 -12.41 4.45
CA PRO A 8 -3.43 -12.64 5.27
C PRO A 8 -3.60 -13.89 6.15
N GLU A 9 -2.49 -14.55 6.48
CA GLU A 9 -2.51 -15.64 7.45
C GLU A 9 -3.01 -15.16 8.82
N PRO A 10 -3.76 -15.97 9.57
CA PRO A 10 -4.31 -15.60 10.88
C PRO A 10 -3.26 -15.08 11.87
N GLU A 11 -2.05 -15.64 11.86
CA GLU A 11 -0.96 -15.26 12.75
C GLU A 11 -0.48 -13.83 12.50
N ILE A 12 -0.55 -13.36 11.25
CA ILE A 12 -0.21 -11.97 10.89
C ILE A 12 -1.27 -11.03 11.46
N VAL A 13 -2.55 -11.39 11.36
CA VAL A 13 -3.65 -10.59 11.92
C VAL A 13 -3.55 -10.53 13.44
N GLN A 14 -3.25 -11.67 14.08
CA GLN A 14 -3.06 -11.74 15.52
C GLN A 14 -1.91 -10.83 15.98
N THR A 15 -0.74 -10.94 15.34
CA THR A 15 0.44 -10.09 15.65
C THR A 15 0.11 -8.60 15.48
N PHE A 16 -0.69 -8.25 14.48
CA PHE A 16 -1.12 -6.87 14.23
C PHE A 16 -2.02 -6.34 15.36
N VAL A 17 -2.97 -7.14 15.84
CA VAL A 17 -3.85 -6.74 16.95
C VAL A 17 -3.09 -6.68 18.28
N GLU A 18 -2.18 -7.63 18.53
CA GLU A 18 -1.31 -7.64 19.72
C GLU A 18 -0.37 -6.42 19.79
N ALA A 19 0.01 -5.88 18.63
CA ALA A 19 0.76 -4.62 18.56
C ALA A 19 -0.07 -3.38 18.91
N GLY A 20 -1.37 -3.53 19.22
CA GLY A 20 -2.27 -2.47 19.66
C GLY A 20 -3.14 -1.87 18.55
N TYR A 21 -3.08 -2.41 17.33
CA TYR A 21 -3.98 -2.02 16.25
C TYR A 21 -5.35 -2.71 16.37
N LYS A 22 -6.34 -2.13 15.71
CA LYS A 22 -7.72 -2.63 15.72
C LYS A 22 -8.04 -3.31 14.40
N GLU A 23 -9.01 -4.21 14.40
CA GLU A 23 -9.50 -4.84 13.16
C GLU A 23 -9.93 -3.81 12.10
N ILE A 24 -10.47 -2.66 12.52
CA ILE A 24 -10.84 -1.57 11.60
C ILE A 24 -9.63 -1.02 10.81
N ASP A 25 -8.42 -1.08 11.39
CA ASP A 25 -7.21 -0.60 10.72
C ASP A 25 -6.83 -1.47 9.51
N LEU A 26 -7.28 -2.73 9.48
CA LEU A 26 -7.14 -3.58 8.29
C LEU A 26 -7.93 -3.02 7.11
N LEU A 27 -9.10 -2.41 7.34
CA LEU A 27 -9.86 -1.75 6.27
C LEU A 27 -9.13 -0.50 5.75
N TYR A 28 -8.42 0.24 6.61
CA TYR A 28 -7.57 1.34 6.16
C TYR A 28 -6.39 0.86 5.31
N ILE A 29 -5.83 -0.31 5.62
CA ILE A 29 -4.81 -0.95 4.77
C ILE A 29 -5.41 -1.32 3.41
N VAL A 30 -6.60 -1.91 3.36
CA VAL A 30 -7.30 -2.22 2.09
C VAL A 30 -7.53 -0.94 1.27
N LEU A 31 -7.99 0.13 1.90
CA LEU A 31 -8.18 1.44 1.26
C LEU A 31 -6.86 1.96 0.67
N ALA A 32 -5.78 1.97 1.45
CA ALA A 32 -4.46 2.41 1.00
C ALA A 32 -3.96 1.59 -0.21
N ILE A 33 -4.14 0.27 -0.18
CA ILE A 33 -3.78 -0.62 -1.29
C ILE A 33 -4.59 -0.30 -2.55
N SER A 34 -5.89 -0.04 -2.40
CA SER A 34 -6.79 0.27 -3.51
C SER A 34 -6.37 1.57 -4.21
N VAL A 35 -6.16 2.64 -3.42
CA VAL A 35 -5.70 3.94 -3.93
C VAL A 35 -4.31 3.81 -4.57
N LYS A 36 -3.40 3.04 -3.95
CA LYS A 36 -2.04 2.86 -4.48
C LYS A 36 -2.03 2.06 -5.77
N THR A 37 -2.89 1.04 -5.89
CA THR A 37 -3.06 0.27 -7.13
C THR A 37 -3.51 1.18 -8.27
N LEU A 38 -4.58 1.95 -8.06
CA LEU A 38 -5.06 2.91 -9.05
C LEU A 38 -3.96 3.90 -9.46
N ARG A 39 -3.32 4.55 -8.47
CA ARG A 39 -2.26 5.53 -8.71
C ARG A 39 -1.08 4.93 -9.46
N ASN A 40 -0.61 3.75 -9.08
CA ASN A 40 0.53 3.10 -9.74
C ASN A 40 0.20 2.77 -11.20
N PHE A 41 -0.98 2.21 -11.47
CA PHE A 41 -1.40 1.90 -12.83
C PHE A 41 -1.52 3.15 -13.69
N SER A 42 -2.14 4.23 -13.18
CA SER A 42 -2.22 5.49 -13.90
C SER A 42 -0.82 6.06 -14.21
N ASN A 43 0.09 6.08 -13.23
CA ASN A 43 1.43 6.65 -13.46
C ASN A 43 2.25 5.83 -14.45
N HIS A 44 2.16 4.49 -14.41
CA HIS A 44 2.84 3.65 -15.39
C HIS A 44 2.24 3.81 -16.79
N LEU A 45 0.91 3.81 -16.91
CA LEU A 45 0.23 3.93 -18.20
C LEU A 45 0.59 5.25 -18.91
N PHE A 46 0.70 6.33 -18.16
CA PHE A 46 0.98 7.66 -18.71
C PHE A 46 2.45 8.08 -18.58
N SER A 47 3.34 7.21 -18.09
CA SER A 47 4.76 7.53 -17.84
C SER A 47 4.94 8.86 -17.11
N THR A 48 4.12 9.10 -16.08
CA THR A 48 4.06 10.38 -15.38
C THR A 48 5.45 10.74 -14.81
N PRO A 49 6.01 11.90 -15.14
CA PRO A 49 7.33 12.29 -14.66
C PRO A 49 7.30 12.55 -13.15
N VAL A 50 8.45 12.38 -12.51
CA VAL A 50 8.65 12.77 -11.12
C VAL A 50 8.80 14.29 -11.07
N ASP A 51 8.07 14.97 -10.19
CA ASP A 51 8.23 16.41 -9.99
C ASP A 51 9.66 16.74 -9.53
N ASP A 52 10.19 17.89 -9.98
CA ASP A 52 11.57 18.30 -9.69
C ASP A 52 11.91 18.35 -8.19
N ARG A 53 10.92 18.67 -7.35
CA ARG A 53 11.07 18.70 -5.88
C ARG A 53 11.44 17.33 -5.29
N PHE A 54 11.15 16.25 -6.01
CA PHE A 54 11.47 14.87 -5.61
C PHE A 54 12.64 14.28 -6.40
N SER A 55 13.35 15.08 -7.22
CA SER A 55 14.47 14.61 -8.05
C SER A 55 15.57 13.89 -7.25
N ALA A 56 15.83 14.33 -6.02
CA ALA A 56 16.80 13.71 -5.12
C ALA A 56 16.47 12.24 -4.76
N TYR A 57 15.22 11.80 -4.96
CA TYR A 57 14.76 10.44 -4.68
C TYR A 57 14.61 9.58 -5.94
N LYS A 58 15.01 10.08 -7.11
CA LYS A 58 14.95 9.31 -8.35
C LYS A 58 15.93 8.13 -8.29
N ILE A 59 15.41 6.92 -8.48
CA ILE A 59 16.23 5.70 -8.57
C ILE A 59 16.76 5.61 -10.01
N ALA A 60 18.05 5.28 -10.15
CA ALA A 60 18.75 5.16 -11.43
C ALA A 60 18.18 4.07 -12.33
#